data_AF-A0A965IKW0-F1
#
_entry.id   AF-A0A965IKW0-F1
#
_cell.length_a   1.000
_cell.length_b   1.000
_cell.length_c   1.000
_cell.angle_alpha   90.00
_cell.angle_beta   90.00
_cell.angle_gamma   90.00
#
_symmetry.space_group_name_H-M   'P 1'
#
loop_
_entity.id
_entity.type
_entity.pdbx_description
1 polymer ?
#
loop_
_entity_poly.entity_id
_entity_poly.type
_entity_poly.pdbx_seq_one_letter_code
_entity_poly.pdbx_strand_id
1 'polypeptide(L)'
;MLEFTLSKKLITALLCSPITCNGKIIAEDVVGIKWEANNKDFHLLNERFDEFSFFTRLPTKSGFRWISVRQECTKGLKTPVALLELLPSIEHHQH
;
A
#
# COMPACT_ATOMS: atom_id res chain seq x y z
N MET A 1 -25.14 -5.33 -6.38
CA MET A 1 -24.12 -4.27 -6.58
C MET A 1 -23.54 -4.01 -5.20
N LEU A 2 -22.34 -4.52 -4.92
CA LEU A 2 -21.70 -4.31 -3.61
C LEU A 2 -21.36 -2.83 -3.49
N GLU A 3 -22.11 -2.09 -2.68
CA GLU A 3 -21.63 -0.80 -2.20
C GLU A 3 -20.37 -1.05 -1.39
N PHE A 4 -19.23 -0.56 -1.87
CA PHE A 4 -17.97 -0.72 -1.14
C PHE A 4 -18.05 0.06 0.18
N THR A 5 -18.11 -0.68 1.29
CA THR A 5 -18.10 -0.22 2.69
C THR A 5 -16.94 0.75 3.00
N LEU A 6 -15.83 0.62 2.29
CA LEU A 6 -14.63 1.44 2.44
C LEU A 6 -14.30 2.18 1.13
N SER A 7 -13.86 3.42 1.24
CA SER A 7 -13.24 4.19 0.15
C SER A 7 -11.72 3.98 0.15
N LYS A 8 -11.11 3.92 -1.04
CA LYS A 8 -9.66 3.85 -1.23
C LYS A 8 -9.12 5.21 -1.67
N LYS A 9 -8.12 5.73 -0.97
CA LYS A 9 -7.40 6.97 -1.29
C LYS A 9 -5.90 6.69 -1.44
N LEU A 10 -5.30 7.25 -2.50
CA LEU A 10 -3.85 7.28 -2.68
C LEU A 10 -3.29 8.53 -2.02
N ILE A 11 -2.16 8.38 -1.33
CA ILE A 11 -1.41 9.47 -0.72
C ILE A 11 -0.14 9.64 -1.56
N THR A 12 0.06 10.83 -2.12
CA THR A 12 1.23 11.17 -2.92
C THR A 12 2.15 12.12 -2.16
N ALA A 13 3.45 12.04 -2.44
CA ALA A 13 4.44 12.96 -1.89
C ALA A 13 5.65 13.08 -2.81
N LEU A 14 6.39 14.19 -2.67
CA LEU A 14 7.66 14.39 -3.36
C LEU A 14 8.66 13.31 -2.94
N LEU A 15 9.33 12.73 -3.93
CA LEU A 15 10.38 11.75 -3.72
C LEU A 15 11.66 12.44 -3.27
N CYS A 16 12.37 11.85 -2.31
CA CYS A 16 13.71 12.30 -1.89
C CYS A 16 14.71 12.29 -3.06
N SER A 17 14.48 11.46 -4.07
CA SER A 17 15.23 11.44 -5.31
C SER A 17 14.28 11.12 -6.47
N PRO A 18 14.12 12.05 -7.45
CA PRO A 18 13.30 11.80 -8.61
C PRO A 18 13.76 10.55 -9.37
N ILE A 19 12.82 9.80 -9.93
CA ILE A 19 13.09 8.59 -10.71
C ILE A 19 12.78 8.82 -12.18
N THR A 20 13.56 8.21 -13.07
CA THR A 20 13.25 8.19 -14.51
C THR A 20 12.44 6.94 -14.83
N CYS A 21 11.23 7.12 -15.34
CA CYS A 21 10.37 6.04 -15.80
C CYS A 21 9.99 6.31 -17.26
N ASN A 22 10.38 5.40 -18.17
CA ASN A 22 10.12 5.53 -19.62
C ASN A 22 10.50 6.91 -20.19
N GLY A 23 11.68 7.41 -19.81
CA GLY A 23 12.20 8.71 -20.25
C GLY A 23 11.56 9.94 -19.58
N LYS A 24 10.56 9.76 -18.70
CA LYS A 24 9.94 10.83 -17.91
C LYS A 24 10.52 10.89 -16.52
N ILE A 25 10.76 12.10 -16.01
CA ILE A 25 11.16 12.32 -14.63
C ILE A 25 9.90 12.35 -13.77
N ILE A 26 9.85 11.49 -12.76
CA ILE A 26 8.79 11.42 -11.76
C ILE A 26 9.37 11.95 -10.45
N ALA A 27 8.90 13.13 -10.03
CA ALA A 27 9.34 13.79 -8.80
C ALA A 27 8.37 13.60 -7.63
N GLU A 28 7.12 13.19 -7.91
CA GLU A 28 6.08 12.89 -6.93
C GLU A 28 5.50 11.51 -7.27
N ASP A 29 5.30 10.67 -6.25
CA ASP A 29 4.73 9.33 -6.43
C ASP A 29 3.84 8.94 -5.23
N VAL A 30 3.12 7.83 -5.35
CA VAL A 30 2.30 7.25 -4.30
C VAL A 30 3.19 6.70 -3.19
N VAL A 31 3.06 7.28 -1.99
CA VAL A 31 3.79 6.87 -0.78
C VAL A 31 2.91 6.15 0.25
N GLY A 32 1.60 6.11 0.01
CA GLY A 32 0.68 5.42 0.90
C GLY A 32 -0.68 5.16 0.27
N ILE A 33 -1.40 4.19 0.84
CA ILE A 33 -2.78 3.88 0.49
C ILE A 33 -3.57 3.90 1.79
N LYS A 34 -4.67 4.65 1.80
CA LYS A 34 -5.62 4.70 2.92
C LYS A 34 -6.93 4.07 2.47
N TRP A 35 -7.42 3.13 3.25
CA TRP A 35 -8.80 2.68 3.19
C TRP A 35 -9.56 3.25 4.38
N GLU A 36 -10.74 3.80 4.13
CA GLU A 36 -11.52 4.51 5.15
C GLU A 36 -13.01 4.17 5.02
N ALA A 37 -13.64 3.87 6.16
CA ALA A 37 -15.07 3.63 6.20
C ALA A 37 -15.83 4.89 5.83
N ASN A 38 -16.87 4.75 4.99
CA ASN A 38 -17.62 5.89 4.50
C ASN A 38 -18.48 6.54 5.60
N ASN A 39 -18.82 5.79 6.66
CA ASN A 39 -19.49 6.27 7.85
C ASN A 39 -19.24 5.30 9.03
N LYS A 40 -19.79 5.63 10.21
CA LYS A 40 -19.61 4.85 11.44
C LYS A 40 -20.25 3.46 11.39
N ASP A 41 -21.33 3.29 10.63
CA ASP A 41 -22.02 2.00 10.51
C ASP A 41 -21.18 0.98 9.72
N PHE A 42 -20.23 1.48 8.95
CA PHE A 42 -19.25 0.71 8.19
C PHE A 42 -17.91 0.53 8.91
N HIS A 43 -17.80 0.93 10.18
CA HIS A 43 -16.63 0.59 10.98
C HIS A 43 -16.54 -0.92 11.17
N LEU A 44 -15.33 -1.46 10.97
CA LEU A 44 -15.05 -2.86 11.24
C LEU A 44 -15.29 -3.16 12.73
N LEU A 45 -16.12 -4.16 13.00
CA LEU A 45 -16.46 -4.58 14.36
C LEU A 45 -15.25 -5.25 15.05
N ASN A 46 -15.27 -5.27 16.38
CA ASN A 46 -14.25 -6.02 17.13
C ASN A 46 -14.23 -7.49 16.68
N GLU A 47 -13.03 -8.09 16.69
CA GLU A 47 -12.79 -9.49 16.30
C GLU A 47 -13.13 -9.82 14.84
N ARG A 48 -13.30 -8.81 13.98
CA ARG A 48 -13.34 -8.96 12.53
C ARG A 48 -12.07 -8.41 11.89
N PHE A 49 -11.77 -8.89 10.70
CA PHE A 49 -10.69 -8.39 9.85
C PHE A 49 -11.25 -8.04 8.47
N ASP A 50 -10.65 -7.05 7.82
CA ASP A 50 -10.82 -6.78 6.39
C ASP A 50 -9.56 -7.21 5.64
N GLU A 51 -9.70 -7.47 4.35
CA GLU A 51 -8.58 -7.77 3.45
C GLU A 51 -8.29 -6.57 2.56
N PHE A 52 -7.01 -6.15 2.54
CA PHE A 52 -6.53 -5.05 1.72
C PHE A 52 -5.45 -5.53 0.78
N SER A 53 -5.66 -5.31 -0.51
CA SER A 53 -4.75 -5.75 -1.56
C SER A 53 -4.25 -4.57 -2.38
N PHE A 54 -2.96 -4.58 -2.69
CA PHE A 54 -2.33 -3.62 -3.58
C PHE A 54 -1.25 -4.33 -4.41
N PHE A 55 -0.93 -3.74 -5.56
CA PHE A 55 0.13 -4.22 -6.43
C PHE A 55 1.25 -3.17 -6.48
N THR A 56 2.49 -3.65 -6.54
CA THR A 56 3.68 -2.82 -6.68
C THR A 56 4.67 -3.50 -7.61
N ARG A 57 5.62 -2.72 -8.13
CA ARG A 57 6.74 -3.27 -8.91
C ARG A 57 7.72 -3.96 -7.95
N LEU A 58 8.11 -5.19 -8.29
CA LEU A 58 9.17 -5.88 -7.55
C LEU A 58 10.51 -5.15 -7.70
N PRO A 59 11.35 -5.13 -6.66
CA PRO A 59 12.65 -4.48 -6.72
C PRO A 59 13.58 -5.22 -7.67
N THR A 60 14.57 -4.51 -8.22
CA THR A 60 15.60 -5.11 -9.10
C THR A 60 16.61 -5.96 -8.32
N LYS A 61 16.70 -5.77 -7.00
CA LYS A 61 17.54 -6.55 -6.09
C LYS A 61 16.68 -7.14 -4.98
N SER A 62 16.96 -8.39 -4.63
CA SER A 62 16.33 -9.03 -3.48
C SER A 62 16.58 -8.25 -2.19
N GLY A 63 15.62 -8.32 -1.28
CA GLY A 63 15.84 -7.96 0.10
C GLY A 63 14.56 -7.74 0.87
N PHE A 64 14.72 -7.63 2.18
CA PHE A 64 13.63 -7.29 3.07
C PHE A 64 13.14 -5.86 2.84
N ARG A 65 11.82 -5.68 2.90
CA ARG A 65 11.14 -4.39 2.90
C ARG A 65 10.13 -4.39 4.04
N TRP A 66 10.13 -3.30 4.79
CA TRP A 66 9.11 -3.04 5.79
C TRP A 66 7.93 -2.33 5.13
N ILE A 67 6.73 -2.81 5.43
CA ILE A 67 5.49 -2.11 5.13
C ILE A 67 4.92 -1.61 6.45
N SER A 68 4.96 -0.29 6.64
CA SER A 68 4.35 0.36 7.79
C SER A 68 2.83 0.34 7.63
N VAL A 69 2.13 -0.24 8.60
CA VAL A 69 0.67 -0.30 8.62
C VAL A 69 0.16 0.57 9.76
N ARG A 70 -0.85 1.40 9.48
CA ARG A 70 -1.50 2.24 10.47
C ARG A 70 -2.98 1.93 10.49
N GLN A 71 -3.47 1.40 11.62
CA GLN A 71 -4.89 1.17 11.86
C GLN A 71 -5.41 2.17 12.88
N GLU A 72 -6.40 2.94 12.48
CA GLU A 72 -7.09 3.89 13.35
C GLU A 72 -8.46 3.34 13.71
N CYS A 73 -8.80 3.35 14.99
CA CYS A 73 -10.08 2.89 15.50
C CYS A 73 -10.61 3.85 16.57
N THR A 74 -11.87 3.71 16.96
CA THR A 74 -12.49 4.56 18.00
C THR A 74 -11.79 4.48 19.36
N LYS A 75 -11.05 3.39 19.62
CA LYS A 75 -10.27 3.18 20.85
C LYS A 75 -8.84 3.71 20.78
N GLY A 76 -8.40 4.24 19.63
CA GLY A 76 -7.06 4.79 19.42
C GLY A 76 -6.31 4.22 18.23
N LEU A 77 -4.99 4.35 18.27
CA LEU A 77 -4.09 4.05 17.16
C LEU A 77 -3.32 2.75 17.37
N LYS A 78 -3.25 1.91 16.35
CA LYS A 78 -2.36 0.74 16.29
C LYS A 78 -1.43 0.86 15.09
N THR A 79 -0.15 0.55 15.27
CA THR A 79 0.88 0.67 14.23
C THR A 79 1.66 -0.64 14.05
N PRO A 80 1.00 -1.72 13.59
CA PRO A 80 1.71 -2.94 13.24
C PRO A 80 2.64 -2.70 12.03
N VAL A 81 3.63 -3.57 11.87
CA VAL A 81 4.55 -3.54 10.74
C VAL A 81 4.62 -4.92 10.12
N ALA A 82 4.57 -5.01 8.80
CA ALA A 82 4.77 -6.25 8.07
C ALA A 82 6.18 -6.27 7.45
N LEU A 83 6.92 -7.37 7.66
CA LEU A 83 8.19 -7.63 6.99
C LEU A 83 7.92 -8.48 5.75
N LEU A 84 8.30 -7.98 4.59
CA LEU A 84 8.25 -8.75 3.34
C LEU A 84 9.66 -9.01 2.84
N GLU A 85 9.97 -10.27 2.55
CA GLU A 85 11.10 -10.60 1.70
C GLU A 85 10.66 -10.47 0.24
N LEU A 86 11.25 -9.53 -0.50
CA LEU A 86 10.94 -9.33 -1.90
C LEU A 86 12.06 -9.91 -2.75
N LEU A 87 11.68 -10.87 -3.60
CA LEU A 87 12.56 -11.39 -4.64
C LEU A 87 12.40 -10.57 -5.93
N PRO A 88 13.46 -10.44 -6.74
CA PRO A 88 13.36 -9.73 -8.00
C PRO A 88 12.44 -10.46 -8.98
N SER A 89 11.86 -9.70 -9.91
CA SER A 89 11.11 -10.28 -11.02
C SER A 89 12.05 -11.13 -11.87
N ILE A 90 11.77 -12.43 -11.99
CA ILE A 90 12.47 -13.30 -12.94
C ILE A 90 11.90 -12.95 -14.32
N GLU A 91 12.59 -12.13 -15.09
CA GLU A 91 12.30 -12.00 -16.51
C GLU A 91 12.66 -13.33 -17.18
N HIS A 92 11.66 -14.18 -17.44
CA HIS A 92 11.83 -15.27 -18.39
C HIS A 92 11.99 -14.64 -19.77
N HIS A 93 13.24 -14.37 -20.17
CA HIS A 93 13.56 -14.20 -21.58
C HIS A 93 13.26 -15.53 -22.28
N GLN A 94 12.04 -15.68 -22.79
CA GLN A 94 11.78 -16.65 -23.86
C GLN A 94 12.49 -16.09 -25.10
N HIS A 95 13.58 -16.75 -25.45
CA HIS A 95 14.36 -16.53 -26.66
C HIS A 95 13.69 -17.22 -27.86
#